data_AF-A0A4Z0YLC3-F1
#
_entry.id   AF-A0A4Z0YLC3-F1
#
_cell.length_a   1.000
_cell.length_b   1.000
_cell.length_c   1.000
_cell.angle_alpha   90.00
_cell.angle_beta   90.00
_cell.angle_gamma   90.00
#
_symmetry.space_group_name_H-M   'P 1'
#
loop_
_entity.id
_entity.type
_entity.pdbx_description
1 polymer ?
#
loop_
_entity_poly.entity_id
_entity_poly.type
_entity_poly.pdbx_seq_one_letter_code
_entity_poly.pdbx_strand_id
1 'polypeptide(L)'
;MTTEIAAGLRRAAKEMHGIVVSAGLMDKTVKVRLGGQSAPQYPMGWGSLIDSFNLDPTSTAMNYIIYNHGGIANPLPGKQWFKAPRYKLVHDPANSLRQGDVVAITPSWRESQHVRHVVKHIIAPYGPAIEERPAVPTMEGRAADLVAKRAAKDERRALNRWIGDGAAVAADADKLARETERVLARAGALPSSI
;
A
#
# COMPACT_ATOMS: atom_id res chain seq x y z
N MET A 1 -8.16 -19.13 -6.01
CA MET A 1 -8.49 -17.78 -6.52
C MET A 1 -9.51 -17.07 -5.62
N THR A 2 -10.66 -17.68 -5.29
CA THR A 2 -11.69 -17.08 -4.41
C THR A 2 -11.25 -16.94 -2.94
N THR A 3 -10.44 -17.87 -2.44
CA THR A 3 -9.96 -17.91 -1.04
C THR A 3 -8.94 -16.83 -0.70
N GLU A 4 -8.05 -16.45 -1.62
CA GLU A 4 -7.07 -15.38 -1.40
C GLU A 4 -7.69 -13.99 -1.45
N ILE A 5 -8.65 -13.78 -2.35
CA ILE A 5 -9.44 -12.54 -2.40
C ILE A 5 -10.26 -12.40 -1.11
N ALA A 6 -10.86 -13.49 -0.62
CA ALA A 6 -11.58 -13.52 0.66
C ALA A 6 -10.67 -13.29 1.88
N ALA A 7 -9.46 -13.86 1.90
CA ALA A 7 -8.48 -13.62 2.97
C ALA A 7 -7.94 -12.17 2.93
N GLY A 8 -7.73 -11.61 1.73
CA GLY A 8 -7.40 -10.20 1.51
C GLY A 8 -8.51 -9.25 1.96
N LEU A 9 -9.77 -9.57 1.66
CA LEU A 9 -10.94 -8.84 2.15
C LEU A 9 -11.07 -8.92 3.69
N ARG A 10 -10.80 -10.06 4.31
CA ARG A 10 -10.86 -10.23 5.78
C ARG A 10 -9.81 -9.38 6.52
N ARG A 11 -8.62 -9.19 5.95
CA ARG A 11 -7.62 -8.21 6.47
C ARG A 11 -8.02 -6.75 6.25
N ALA A 12 -8.88 -6.48 5.27
CA ALA A 12 -9.43 -5.15 4.99
C ALA A 12 -10.56 -4.72 5.97
N ALA A 13 -10.85 -5.52 7.00
CA ALA A 13 -11.89 -5.19 7.99
C ALA A 13 -11.50 -4.01 8.92
N LYS A 14 -10.22 -3.65 9.01
CA LYS A 14 -9.82 -2.54 9.90
C LYS A 14 -10.19 -1.20 9.27
N GLU A 15 -11.27 -0.62 9.74
CA GLU A 15 -11.63 0.75 9.43
C GLU A 15 -10.82 1.72 10.29
N MET A 16 -10.34 2.79 9.66
CA MET A 16 -9.67 3.89 10.35
C MET A 16 -10.41 5.17 10.01
N HIS A 17 -10.76 5.94 11.04
CA HIS A 17 -11.40 7.23 10.87
C HIS A 17 -10.35 8.33 10.86
N GLY A 18 -10.50 9.27 9.94
CA GLY A 18 -9.57 10.38 9.78
C GLY A 18 -10.22 11.60 9.18
N ILE A 19 -9.46 12.70 9.16
CA ILE A 19 -9.88 13.98 8.61
C ILE A 19 -9.03 14.26 7.37
N VAL A 20 -9.67 14.67 6.29
CA VAL A 20 -8.99 15.09 5.06
C VAL A 20 -8.29 16.43 5.31
N VAL A 21 -6.96 16.42 5.21
CA VAL A 21 -6.11 17.60 5.43
C VAL A 21 -5.95 18.42 4.16
N SER A 22 -5.85 17.74 3.01
CA SER A 22 -5.72 18.37 1.71
C SER A 22 -6.28 17.46 0.61
N ALA A 23 -7.05 18.06 -0.31
CA ALA A 23 -7.64 17.41 -1.48
C ALA A 23 -7.40 18.27 -2.73
N GLY A 24 -7.39 17.67 -3.92
CA GLY A 24 -7.26 18.38 -5.19
C GLY A 24 -5.82 18.74 -5.64
N LEU A 25 -4.81 18.49 -4.81
CA LEU A 25 -3.40 18.66 -5.21
C LEU A 25 -2.87 17.50 -6.07
N MET A 26 -3.45 16.31 -5.90
CA MET A 26 -3.09 15.10 -6.62
C MET A 26 -4.37 14.46 -7.14
N ASP A 27 -4.35 13.99 -8.39
CA ASP A 27 -5.53 13.30 -8.94
C ASP A 27 -5.80 12.00 -8.17
N LYS A 28 -7.09 11.77 -7.85
CA LYS A 28 -7.61 10.58 -7.15
C LYS A 28 -6.90 10.25 -5.85
N THR A 29 -6.28 11.25 -5.22
CA THR A 29 -5.46 11.06 -4.04
C THR A 29 -5.64 12.21 -3.06
N VAL A 30 -5.84 11.87 -1.80
CA VAL A 30 -5.98 12.84 -0.71
C VAL A 30 -5.03 12.53 0.44
N LYS A 31 -4.68 13.56 1.22
CA LYS A 31 -3.91 13.41 2.46
C LYS A 31 -4.87 13.39 3.64
N VAL A 32 -4.88 12.29 4.38
CA VAL A 32 -5.75 12.08 5.56
C VAL A 32 -4.92 12.05 6.83
N ARG A 33 -5.37 12.78 7.85
CA ARG A 33 -4.85 12.73 9.22
C ARG A 33 -5.62 11.68 10.01
N LEU A 34 -4.88 10.72 10.54
CA LEU A 34 -5.35 9.69 11.44
C LEU A 34 -4.96 10.03 12.88
N GLY A 35 -5.81 9.61 13.81
CA GLY A 35 -5.46 9.54 15.22
C GLY A 35 -4.34 8.52 15.46
N GLY A 36 -3.51 8.78 16.46
CA GLY A 36 -2.49 7.85 16.92
C GLY A 36 -2.03 8.23 18.31
N GLN A 37 -1.50 7.25 19.03
CA GLN A 37 -0.88 7.44 20.34
C GLN A 37 0.51 6.83 20.32
N SER A 38 1.46 7.46 21.01
CA SER A 38 2.80 6.93 21.20
C SER A 38 3.09 6.80 22.69
N ALA A 39 3.71 5.69 23.07
CA ALA A 39 4.30 5.55 24.39
C ALA A 39 5.49 6.52 24.55
N PRO A 40 5.80 6.97 25.78
CA PRO A 40 7.03 7.69 26.04
C PRO A 40 8.23 6.82 25.66
N GLN A 41 9.15 7.36 24.86
CA GLN A 41 10.44 6.73 24.63
C GLN A 41 11.34 7.08 25.82
N TYR A 42 11.49 6.17 26.77
CA TYR A 42 12.49 6.34 27.81
C TYR A 42 13.89 6.10 27.21
N PRO A 43 14.89 6.95 27.48
CA PRO A 43 16.26 6.66 27.09
C PRO A 43 16.65 5.31 27.69
N MET A 44 17.07 4.39 26.82
CA MET A 44 17.55 3.05 27.18
C MET A 44 18.71 3.21 28.17
N GLY A 45 18.40 3.04 29.45
CA GLY A 45 19.35 3.29 30.54
C GLY A 45 18.70 3.13 31.91
N TRP A 46 17.45 3.52 32.08
CA TRP A 46 16.79 3.42 33.40
C TRP A 46 16.26 2.02 33.73
N GLY A 47 15.66 1.31 32.76
CA GLY A 47 15.22 -0.08 32.99
C GLY A 47 16.38 -1.07 33.14
N SER A 48 17.45 -0.89 32.34
CA SER A 48 18.66 -1.71 32.40
C SER A 48 19.45 -1.52 33.70
N LEU A 49 19.45 -0.31 34.28
CA LEU A 49 20.11 -0.07 35.57
C LEU A 49 19.36 -0.78 36.71
N ILE A 50 18.02 -0.67 36.76
CA ILE A 50 17.21 -1.25 37.83
C ILE A 50 17.31 -2.79 37.84
N ASP A 51 17.23 -3.43 36.66
CA ASP A 51 17.36 -4.89 36.55
C ASP A 51 18.78 -5.38 36.86
N SER A 52 19.81 -4.57 36.58
CA SER A 52 21.21 -4.95 36.82
C SER A 52 21.65 -4.89 38.29
N PHE A 53 20.99 -4.09 39.13
CA PHE A 53 21.34 -3.94 40.55
C PHE A 53 20.47 -4.75 41.52
N ASN A 54 19.46 -5.49 41.03
CA ASN A 54 18.55 -6.32 41.83
C ASN A 54 18.01 -5.57 43.08
N LEU A 55 17.75 -4.26 42.91
CA LEU A 55 17.28 -3.39 43.97
C LEU A 55 15.77 -3.55 44.10
N ASP A 56 15.30 -3.81 45.32
CA ASP A 56 13.88 -3.76 45.62
C ASP A 56 13.37 -2.32 45.43
N PRO A 57 12.40 -2.07 44.53
CA PRO A 57 11.85 -0.75 44.26
C PRO A 57 11.13 -0.14 45.47
N THR A 58 10.91 -0.90 46.54
CA THR A 58 10.33 -0.42 47.80
C THR A 58 11.35 -0.12 48.89
N SER A 59 12.65 -0.34 48.64
CA SER A 59 13.68 -0.10 49.65
C SER A 59 13.94 1.40 49.90
N THR A 60 14.06 1.77 51.17
CA THR A 60 14.37 3.14 51.64
C THR A 60 15.67 3.71 51.02
N ALA A 61 16.60 2.84 50.62
CA ALA A 61 17.85 3.23 49.97
C ALA A 61 17.66 3.79 48.54
N MET A 62 16.68 3.28 47.77
CA MET A 62 16.37 3.84 46.44
C MET A 62 15.73 5.22 46.53
N ASN A 63 14.88 5.46 47.53
CA ASN A 63 14.34 6.79 47.76
C ASN A 63 15.47 7.79 48.10
N TYR A 64 16.43 7.42 48.95
CA TYR A 64 17.49 8.36 49.39
C TYR A 64 18.43 8.82 48.26
N ILE A 65 18.74 7.96 47.28
CA ILE A 65 19.58 8.30 46.11
C ILE A 65 18.84 9.27 45.17
N ILE A 66 17.52 9.12 45.04
CA ILE A 66 16.67 9.98 44.20
C ILE A 66 16.51 11.38 44.83
N TYR A 67 16.48 11.49 46.17
CA TYR A 67 16.20 12.76 46.85
C TYR A 67 17.43 13.65 47.12
N ASN A 68 18.65 13.11 47.25
CA ASN A 68 19.79 13.89 47.77
C ASN A 68 20.85 14.33 46.73
N HIS A 69 20.80 13.84 45.49
CA HIS A 69 21.74 14.24 44.43
C HIS A 69 21.16 15.26 43.44
N GLY A 70 20.59 16.37 43.94
CA GLY A 70 20.47 17.65 43.22
C GLY A 70 19.82 17.67 41.83
N GLY A 71 19.15 16.61 41.40
CA GLY A 71 18.62 16.44 40.06
C GLY A 71 17.10 16.38 40.07
N ILE A 72 16.45 17.53 39.87
CA ILE A 72 15.08 17.70 39.38
C ILE A 72 14.07 16.76 40.05
N ALA A 73 13.40 17.27 41.10
CA ALA A 73 12.16 16.71 41.61
C ALA A 73 11.09 16.67 40.50
N ASN A 74 11.06 15.59 39.73
CA ASN A 74 9.90 15.20 38.95
C ASN A 74 9.59 13.75 39.35
N PRO A 75 8.43 13.46 39.94
CA PRO A 75 8.01 12.08 40.13
C PRO A 75 8.08 11.40 38.76
N LEU A 76 8.70 10.20 38.69
CA LEU A 76 8.82 9.39 37.47
C LEU A 76 7.53 9.56 36.66
N PRO A 77 7.56 10.14 35.45
CA PRO A 77 6.34 10.41 34.73
C PRO A 77 5.68 9.06 34.52
N GLY A 78 4.49 8.88 35.12
CA GLY A 78 3.68 7.69 34.91
C GLY A 78 3.54 7.44 33.41
N LYS A 79 3.22 6.21 33.00
CA LYS A 79 3.07 5.82 31.57
C LYS A 79 1.99 6.68 30.89
N GLN A 80 2.34 7.88 30.47
CA GLN A 80 1.46 8.86 29.87
C GLN A 80 1.55 8.70 28.36
N TRP A 81 0.43 8.37 27.73
CA TRP A 81 0.35 8.22 26.29
C TRP A 81 0.27 9.60 25.63
N PHE A 82 1.16 9.86 24.67
CA PHE A 82 1.18 11.11 23.91
C PHE A 82 0.33 10.98 22.64
N LYS A 83 -0.31 12.08 22.25
CA LYS A 83 -1.04 12.15 20.97
C LYS A 83 -0.03 12.23 19.83
N ALA A 84 -0.03 11.22 18.95
CA ALA A 84 0.88 11.10 17.82
C ALA A 84 0.08 10.95 16.52
N PRO A 85 -0.39 12.06 15.90
CA PRO A 85 -1.17 11.98 14.67
C PRO A 85 -0.32 11.45 13.51
N ARG A 86 -0.94 10.67 12.62
CA ARG A 86 -0.27 10.10 11.44
C ARG A 86 -0.92 10.58 10.17
N TYR A 87 -0.13 10.88 9.15
CA TYR A 87 -0.63 11.26 7.83
C TYR A 87 -0.51 10.11 6.86
N LYS A 88 -1.54 9.86 6.06
CA LYS A 88 -1.56 8.83 5.01
C LYS A 88 -2.08 9.42 3.71
N LEU A 89 -1.49 8.95 2.61
CA LEU A 89 -2.05 9.17 1.28
C LEU A 89 -3.10 8.09 1.02
N VAL A 90 -4.27 8.52 0.61
CA VAL A 90 -5.47 7.69 0.45
C VAL A 90 -6.01 7.88 -0.96
N HIS A 91 -6.34 6.77 -1.61
CA HIS A 91 -6.95 6.77 -2.93
C HIS A 91 -8.43 7.11 -2.86
N ASP A 92 -8.86 8.10 -3.63
CA ASP A 92 -10.25 8.50 -3.86
C ASP A 92 -10.58 8.30 -5.36
N PRO A 93 -11.21 7.18 -5.74
CA PRO A 93 -11.44 6.83 -7.14
C PRO A 93 -12.25 7.88 -7.93
N ALA A 94 -13.13 8.60 -7.25
CA ALA A 94 -14.13 9.48 -7.86
C ALA A 94 -13.85 10.98 -7.61
N ASN A 95 -12.76 11.34 -6.94
CA ASN A 95 -12.48 12.74 -6.52
C ASN A 95 -13.66 13.38 -5.75
N SER A 96 -14.31 12.56 -4.92
CA SER A 96 -15.47 12.91 -4.10
C SER A 96 -15.11 13.80 -2.89
N LEU A 97 -13.88 13.70 -2.39
CA LEU A 97 -13.49 14.31 -1.12
C LEU A 97 -13.09 15.78 -1.23
N ARG A 98 -13.35 16.53 -0.16
CA ARG A 98 -12.95 17.92 0.05
C ARG A 98 -12.12 18.04 1.34
N GLN A 99 -11.35 19.11 1.43
CA GLN A 99 -10.59 19.41 2.63
C GLN A 99 -11.56 19.61 3.82
N GLY A 100 -11.28 18.98 4.95
CA GLY A 100 -12.12 19.04 6.15
C GLY A 100 -13.10 17.88 6.32
N ASP A 101 -13.33 17.06 5.29
CA ASP A 101 -14.22 15.89 5.40
C ASP A 101 -13.72 14.89 6.44
N VAL A 102 -14.67 14.30 7.19
CA VAL A 102 -14.40 13.14 8.05
C VAL A 102 -14.72 11.88 7.27
N VAL A 103 -13.74 10.97 7.17
CA VAL A 103 -13.81 9.81 6.28
C VAL A 103 -13.44 8.52 6.99
N ALA A 104 -14.10 7.43 6.58
CA ALA A 104 -13.68 6.07 6.90
C ALA A 104 -12.75 5.57 5.78
N ILE A 105 -11.54 5.14 6.17
CA ILE A 105 -10.56 4.56 5.25
C ILE A 105 -10.25 3.12 5.60
N THR A 106 -9.90 2.36 4.58
CA THR A 106 -9.50 0.96 4.71
C THR A 106 -8.04 0.81 4.25
N PRO A 107 -7.17 0.18 5.05
CA PRO A 107 -5.80 -0.12 4.66
C PRO A 107 -5.75 -1.32 3.70
N SER A 108 -4.55 -1.66 3.24
CA SER A 108 -4.29 -2.84 2.40
C SER A 108 -4.80 -2.75 0.96
N TRP A 109 -5.19 -1.56 0.50
CA TRP A 109 -5.46 -1.30 -0.92
C TRP A 109 -4.28 -0.57 -1.56
N ARG A 110 -3.44 -1.30 -2.30
CA ARG A 110 -2.26 -0.72 -2.94
C ARG A 110 -2.59 -0.26 -4.35
N GLU A 111 -2.70 1.05 -4.53
CA GLU A 111 -2.81 1.68 -5.85
C GLU A 111 -1.43 2.10 -6.39
N SER A 112 -0.57 2.62 -5.52
CA SER A 112 0.77 3.10 -5.86
C SER A 112 1.79 2.75 -4.75
N GLN A 113 3.03 3.26 -4.84
CA GLN A 113 4.08 3.00 -3.86
C GLN A 113 3.72 3.51 -2.45
N HIS A 114 3.22 4.74 -2.36
CA HIS A 114 2.87 5.42 -1.12
C HIS A 114 1.36 5.48 -0.85
N VAL A 115 0.53 5.07 -1.82
CA VAL A 115 -0.94 5.03 -1.70
C VAL A 115 -1.37 3.59 -1.42
N ARG A 116 -1.64 3.31 -0.14
CA ARG A 116 -1.92 1.98 0.40
C ARG A 116 -3.26 1.88 1.15
N HIS A 117 -4.03 2.96 1.08
CA HIS A 117 -5.31 3.11 1.74
C HIS A 117 -6.32 3.59 0.72
N VAL A 118 -7.58 3.22 0.90
CA VAL A 118 -8.68 3.64 0.05
C VAL A 118 -9.83 4.17 0.91
N VAL A 119 -10.57 5.12 0.36
CA VAL A 119 -11.79 5.65 1.01
C VAL A 119 -12.88 4.59 0.97
N LYS A 120 -13.56 4.36 2.10
CA LYS A 120 -14.74 3.47 2.16
C LYS A 120 -16.03 4.27 1.99
N HIS A 121 -16.25 5.25 2.86
CA HIS A 121 -17.37 6.17 2.81
C HIS A 121 -17.03 7.48 3.53
N ILE A 122 -17.81 8.53 3.25
CA ILE A 122 -17.75 9.82 3.94
C ILE A 122 -18.62 9.71 5.19
N ILE A 123 -18.04 10.00 6.36
CA ILE A 123 -18.76 9.97 7.64
C ILE A 123 -19.48 11.31 7.84
N ALA A 124 -18.76 12.42 7.65
CA ALA A 124 -19.32 13.76 7.75
C ALA A 124 -18.72 14.64 6.64
N PRO A 125 -19.54 15.11 5.67
CA PRO A 125 -19.08 16.01 4.64
C PRO A 125 -18.85 17.42 5.22
N TYR A 126 -17.79 18.08 4.76
CA TYR A 126 -17.52 19.50 5.01
C TYR A 126 -17.75 20.30 3.74
N GLY A 127 -18.57 21.35 3.80
CA GLY A 127 -18.95 22.15 2.63
C GLY A 127 -20.13 21.55 1.87
N PRO A 128 -20.04 21.29 0.55
CA PRO A 128 -21.18 20.86 -0.27
C PRO A 128 -21.76 19.52 0.20
N ALA A 129 -23.06 19.32 0.03
CA ALA A 129 -23.73 18.09 0.48
C ALA A 129 -23.18 16.84 -0.22
N ILE A 130 -23.39 15.66 0.36
CA ILE A 130 -22.90 14.40 -0.21
C ILE A 130 -23.53 14.09 -1.58
N GLU A 131 -24.74 14.60 -1.81
CA GLU A 131 -25.52 14.40 -3.04
C GLU A 131 -24.96 15.18 -4.23
N GLU A 132 -24.33 16.34 -3.99
CA GLU A 132 -23.72 17.18 -5.03
C GLU A 132 -22.37 16.62 -5.51
N ARG A 133 -21.86 15.58 -4.83
CA ARG A 133 -20.53 15.01 -5.06
C ARG A 133 -20.64 13.70 -5.82
N PRO A 134 -19.62 13.33 -6.60
CA PRO A 134 -19.60 12.02 -7.23
C PRO A 134 -19.54 10.92 -6.16
N ALA A 135 -20.37 9.88 -6.33
CA ALA A 135 -20.48 8.79 -5.36
C ALA A 135 -19.17 7.98 -5.28
N VAL A 136 -18.77 7.64 -4.05
CA VAL A 136 -17.62 6.75 -3.82
C VAL A 136 -18.02 5.32 -4.23
N PRO A 137 -17.28 4.67 -5.15
CA PRO A 137 -17.57 3.30 -5.56
C PRO A 137 -17.50 2.33 -4.37
N THR A 138 -18.32 1.28 -4.35
CA THR A 138 -18.24 0.26 -3.29
C THR A 138 -16.94 -0.55 -3.39
N MET A 139 -16.54 -1.22 -2.30
CA MET A 139 -15.37 -2.10 -2.30
C MET A 139 -15.49 -3.23 -3.33
N GLU A 140 -16.69 -3.78 -3.49
CA GLU A 140 -16.99 -4.85 -4.44
C GLU A 140 -16.91 -4.37 -5.89
N GLY A 141 -17.48 -3.19 -6.18
CA GLY A 141 -17.37 -2.58 -7.50
C GLY A 141 -15.91 -2.37 -7.91
N ARG A 142 -15.07 -1.91 -6.96
CA ARG A 142 -13.63 -1.76 -7.21
C ARG A 142 -12.91 -3.08 -7.44
N ALA A 143 -13.28 -4.13 -6.70
CA ALA A 143 -12.71 -5.45 -6.91
C ALA A 143 -13.08 -6.00 -8.29
N ALA A 144 -14.32 -5.77 -8.74
CA ALA A 144 -14.77 -6.11 -10.09
C ALA A 144 -13.97 -5.35 -11.16
N ASP A 145 -13.73 -4.05 -10.97
CA ASP A 145 -12.89 -3.26 -11.89
C ASP A 145 -11.47 -3.79 -12.00
N LEU A 146 -10.87 -4.21 -10.88
CA LEU A 146 -9.54 -4.82 -10.88
C LEU A 146 -9.52 -6.16 -11.63
N VAL A 147 -10.54 -7.00 -11.43
CA VAL A 147 -10.68 -8.28 -12.14
C VAL A 147 -10.84 -8.03 -13.64
N ALA A 148 -11.69 -7.08 -14.05
CA ALA A 148 -11.89 -6.73 -15.44
C ALA A 148 -10.60 -6.20 -16.09
N LYS A 149 -9.89 -5.27 -15.42
CA LYS A 149 -8.58 -4.77 -15.88
C LYS A 149 -7.56 -5.90 -15.99
N ARG A 150 -7.60 -6.86 -15.07
CA ARG A 150 -6.69 -8.01 -15.10
C ARG A 150 -7.01 -8.96 -16.25
N ALA A 151 -8.28 -9.28 -16.47
CA ALA A 151 -8.74 -10.10 -17.58
C ALA A 151 -8.32 -9.50 -18.93
N ALA A 152 -8.62 -8.21 -19.16
CA ALA A 152 -8.22 -7.51 -20.39
C ALA A 152 -6.69 -7.50 -20.60
N LYS A 153 -5.91 -7.39 -19.51
CA LYS A 153 -4.44 -7.48 -19.58
C LYS A 153 -3.97 -8.88 -19.95
N ASP A 154 -4.60 -9.91 -19.42
CA ASP A 154 -4.24 -11.30 -19.67
C ASP A 154 -4.65 -11.73 -21.09
N GLU A 155 -5.80 -11.27 -21.61
CA GLU A 155 -6.21 -11.43 -23.01
C GLU A 155 -5.21 -10.78 -23.97
N ARG A 156 -4.85 -9.52 -23.73
CA ARG A 156 -3.83 -8.82 -24.53
C ARG A 156 -2.48 -9.58 -24.51
N ARG A 157 -2.10 -10.15 -23.36
CA ARG A 157 -0.87 -10.94 -23.24
C ARG A 157 -0.97 -12.26 -23.98
N ALA A 158 -2.12 -12.92 -23.95
CA ALA A 158 -2.34 -14.16 -24.69
C ALA A 158 -2.23 -13.92 -26.20
N LEU A 159 -2.87 -12.86 -26.70
CA LEU A 159 -2.78 -12.48 -28.11
C LEU A 159 -1.33 -12.16 -28.52
N ASN A 160 -0.63 -11.33 -27.73
CA ASN A 160 0.76 -10.98 -28.03
C ASN A 160 1.70 -12.20 -27.98
N ARG A 161 1.44 -13.18 -27.11
CA ARG A 161 2.19 -14.45 -27.09
C ARG A 161 1.92 -15.24 -28.36
N TRP A 162 0.66 -15.44 -28.72
CA TRP A 162 0.30 -16.18 -29.92
C TRP A 162 0.89 -15.55 -31.19
N ILE A 163 0.84 -14.22 -31.32
CA ILE A 163 1.49 -13.50 -32.43
C ILE A 163 3.01 -13.69 -32.39
N GLY A 164 3.63 -13.56 -31.22
CA GLY A 164 5.08 -13.74 -31.05
C GLY A 164 5.55 -15.15 -31.39
N ASP A 165 4.83 -16.17 -30.93
CA ASP A 165 5.09 -17.57 -31.21
C ASP A 165 4.93 -17.87 -32.71
N GLY A 166 3.88 -17.34 -33.34
CA GLY A 166 3.69 -17.43 -34.79
C GLY A 166 4.81 -16.77 -35.59
N ALA A 167 5.27 -15.59 -35.16
CA ALA A 167 6.40 -14.91 -35.80
C ALA A 167 7.73 -15.66 -35.64
N ALA A 168 7.95 -16.31 -34.48
CA ALA A 168 9.13 -17.16 -34.26
C ALA A 168 9.13 -18.38 -35.18
N VAL A 169 7.98 -19.08 -35.31
CA VAL A 169 7.83 -20.22 -36.22
C VAL A 169 8.07 -19.80 -37.67
N ALA A 170 7.55 -18.65 -38.09
CA ALA A 170 7.79 -18.12 -39.43
C ALA A 170 9.29 -17.83 -39.67
N ALA A 171 9.98 -17.24 -38.70
CA ALA A 171 11.42 -16.97 -38.79
C ALA A 171 12.27 -18.25 -38.87
N ASP A 172 11.89 -19.29 -38.10
CA ASP A 172 12.53 -20.60 -38.18
C ASP A 172 12.30 -21.27 -39.53
N ALA A 173 11.08 -21.15 -40.09
CA ALA A 173 10.76 -21.64 -41.43
C ALA A 173 11.58 -20.93 -42.53
N ASP A 174 11.71 -19.60 -42.46
CA ASP A 174 12.55 -18.82 -43.39
C ASP A 174 14.03 -19.22 -43.29
N LYS A 175 14.53 -19.47 -42.06
CA LYS A 175 15.90 -19.93 -41.84
C LYS A 175 16.13 -21.31 -42.45
N LEU A 176 15.18 -22.23 -42.26
CA LEU A 176 15.23 -23.56 -42.85
C LEU A 176 15.19 -23.48 -44.39
N ALA A 177 14.32 -22.63 -44.96
CA ALA A 177 14.25 -22.42 -46.41
C ALA A 177 15.61 -21.96 -46.97
N ARG A 178 16.25 -20.95 -46.36
CA ARG A 178 17.59 -20.48 -46.75
C ARG A 178 18.65 -21.57 -46.63
N GLU A 179 18.56 -22.42 -45.61
CA GLU A 179 19.47 -23.54 -45.43
C GLU A 179 19.27 -24.61 -46.51
N THR A 180 18.02 -24.96 -46.84
CA THR A 180 17.70 -25.90 -47.93
C THR A 180 18.19 -25.39 -49.29
N GLU A 181 18.01 -24.11 -49.59
CA GLU A 181 18.54 -23.49 -50.81
C GLU A 181 20.08 -23.59 -50.89
N ARG A 182 20.78 -23.32 -49.79
CA ARG A 182 22.24 -23.46 -49.71
C ARG A 182 22.69 -24.90 -49.92
N VAL A 183 21.99 -25.87 -49.35
CA VAL A 183 22.30 -27.30 -49.50
C VAL A 183 22.07 -27.76 -50.94
N LEU A 184 20.95 -27.37 -51.56
CA LEU A 184 20.65 -27.69 -52.96
C LEU A 184 21.65 -27.03 -53.92
N ALA A 185 22.03 -25.78 -53.67
CA ALA A 185 23.08 -25.09 -54.43
C ALA A 185 24.43 -25.84 -54.33
N ARG A 186 24.82 -26.25 -53.12
CA ARG A 186 26.04 -27.02 -52.88
C ARG A 186 26.00 -28.40 -53.56
N ALA A 187 24.84 -29.03 -53.62
CA ALA A 187 24.64 -30.32 -54.28
C ALA A 187 24.62 -30.22 -55.82
N GLY A 188 24.71 -29.01 -56.39
CA GLY A 188 24.63 -28.79 -57.84
C GLY A 188 23.24 -29.07 -58.42
N ALA A 189 22.20 -29.12 -57.57
CA ALA A 189 20.85 -29.56 -57.92
C ALA A 189 19.88 -28.40 -58.21
N LEU A 190 20.35 -27.15 -58.20
CA LEU A 190 19.52 -26.02 -58.62
C LEU A 190 19.37 -26.06 -60.14
N PRO A 191 18.14 -26.08 -60.69
CA PRO A 191 17.95 -25.93 -62.12
C PRO A 191 18.47 -24.54 -62.51
N SER A 192 19.37 -24.48 -63.49
CA SER A 192 19.76 -23.24 -64.14
C SER A 192 18.52 -22.64 -64.81
N SER A 193 17.86 -21.69 -64.14
CA SER A 193 16.79 -20.90 -64.75
C SER A 193 17.40 -20.00 -65.83
N ILE A 194 17.01 -20.25 -67.08
CA ILE A 194 17.13 -19.36 -68.25
C ILE A 194 16.38 -18.05 -67.99
#